data_AF-A0A0M8RA21-F1
#
_entry.id   AF-A0A0M8RA21-F1
#
_cell.length_a   1.000
_cell.length_b   1.000
_cell.length_c   1.000
_cell.angle_alpha   90.00
_cell.angle_beta   90.00
_cell.angle_gamma   90.00
#
_symmetry.space_group_name_H-M   'P 1'
#
loop_
_entity.id
_entity.type
_entity.pdbx_description
1 polymer ?
#
loop_
_entity_poly.entity_id
_entity_poly.type
_entity_poly.pdbx_seq_one_letter_code
_entity_poly.pdbx_strand_id
1 'polypeptide(L)'
;MSDESMGDEVYQPTASDKQGTSDELDMEDALDEPDYDEMLDQGYSPPEKPLAVNQPGTTANEQRAGESLDERLAKEQPDVEAPDGDGIGDQPDAEGEPVDRQVGDERAGRMTGSDEGDALRLRDDEVGRDVGIDGGAASAEEAAVHIVDDPDLSR
;
A
#
# COMPACT_ATOMS: atom_id res chain seq x y z
N MET A 1 -61.23 40.41 -8.39
CA MET A 1 -59.90 41.00 -8.21
C MET A 1 -59.70 41.08 -6.69
N SER A 2 -59.03 40.17 -6.01
CA SER A 2 -58.04 39.19 -6.48
C SER A 2 -58.01 37.97 -5.56
N ASP A 3 -57.93 36.81 -6.18
CA ASP A 3 -57.22 35.63 -5.69
C ASP A 3 -55.82 36.07 -5.26
N GLU A 4 -55.35 35.76 -4.05
CA GLU A 4 -53.92 35.50 -3.80
C GLU A 4 -53.63 35.06 -2.35
N SER A 5 -52.90 33.95 -2.27
CA SER A 5 -51.91 33.63 -1.24
C SER A 5 -52.38 33.02 0.09
N MET A 6 -53.10 31.90 0.02
CA MET A 6 -53.03 30.86 1.08
C MET A 6 -51.79 29.98 0.81
N GLY A 7 -50.58 30.49 1.10
CA GLY A 7 -49.34 29.75 0.82
C GLY A 7 -48.07 30.29 1.48
N ASP A 8 -48.17 31.21 2.45
CA ASP A 8 -47.03 31.82 3.14
C ASP A 8 -46.72 31.13 4.49
N GLU A 9 -47.71 30.47 5.13
CA GLU A 9 -47.55 29.89 6.47
C GLU A 9 -46.71 28.59 6.55
N VAL A 10 -45.97 28.25 5.50
CA VAL A 10 -45.00 27.15 5.56
C VAL A 10 -43.68 27.73 6.05
N TYR A 11 -43.21 27.25 7.20
CA TYR A 11 -41.90 27.57 7.75
C TYR A 11 -40.83 27.47 6.66
N GLN A 12 -40.27 28.62 6.26
CA GLN A 12 -39.12 28.68 5.37
C GLN A 12 -37.86 28.76 6.24
N PRO A 13 -36.91 27.81 6.11
CA PRO A 13 -35.66 27.89 6.83
C PRO A 13 -34.94 29.19 6.48
N THR A 14 -34.38 29.83 7.49
CA THR A 14 -33.67 31.09 7.36
C THR A 14 -32.31 30.86 6.74
N ALA A 15 -31.73 31.83 6.02
CA ALA A 15 -30.38 31.68 5.46
C ALA A 15 -29.26 31.50 6.53
N SER A 16 -29.60 31.68 7.82
CA SER A 16 -28.76 31.37 8.98
C SER A 16 -28.83 29.91 9.43
N ASP A 17 -29.84 29.16 8.99
CA ASP A 17 -29.85 27.71 9.13
C ASP A 17 -28.77 27.17 8.21
N LYS A 18 -27.56 26.98 8.76
CA LYS A 18 -26.52 26.22 8.10
C LYS A 18 -27.13 24.86 7.78
N GLN A 19 -27.35 24.57 6.50
CA GLN A 19 -27.37 23.18 6.06
C GLN A 19 -26.03 22.62 6.54
N GLY A 20 -26.05 21.82 7.60
CA GLY A 20 -24.86 21.10 8.04
C GLY A 20 -24.28 20.46 6.79
N THR A 21 -23.05 20.82 6.46
CA THR A 21 -22.35 20.17 5.36
C THR A 21 -22.32 18.70 5.72
N SER A 22 -23.06 17.85 5.00
CA SER A 22 -23.16 16.41 5.31
C SER A 22 -21.82 15.66 5.29
N ASP A 23 -20.72 16.34 4.94
CA ASP A 23 -19.37 15.81 5.00
C ASP A 23 -18.74 15.89 6.41
N GLU A 24 -19.26 16.73 7.31
CA GLU A 24 -18.82 16.76 8.70
C GLU A 24 -19.80 15.95 9.54
N LEU A 25 -19.38 14.75 9.93
CA LEU A 25 -20.14 13.92 10.86
C LEU A 25 -20.19 14.63 12.22
N ASP A 26 -21.38 14.68 12.81
CA ASP A 26 -21.50 15.02 14.22
C ASP A 26 -20.89 13.89 15.04
N MET A 27 -19.86 14.19 15.82
CA MET A 27 -19.18 13.19 16.65
C MET A 27 -20.13 12.60 17.70
N GLU A 28 -21.20 13.30 18.10
CA GLU A 28 -22.23 12.76 19.00
C GLU A 28 -23.10 11.67 18.33
N ASP A 29 -23.21 11.68 17.00
CA ASP A 29 -24.06 10.77 16.21
C ASP A 29 -23.27 9.80 15.31
N ALA A 30 -21.94 9.91 15.29
CA ALA A 30 -21.06 9.07 14.49
C ALA A 30 -20.89 7.67 15.12
N LEU A 31 -20.98 6.63 14.28
CA LEU A 31 -20.75 5.25 14.72
C LEU A 31 -19.26 5.05 15.06
N ASP A 32 -18.99 4.36 16.17
CA ASP A 32 -17.65 4.03 16.67
C ASP A 32 -16.75 5.24 17.04
N GLU A 33 -17.32 6.45 17.14
CA GLU A 33 -16.61 7.57 17.76
C GLU A 33 -16.71 7.50 19.29
N PRO A 34 -15.65 7.92 20.01
CA PRO A 34 -15.66 7.90 21.46
C PRO A 34 -16.65 8.92 22.02
N ASP A 35 -17.45 8.50 23.00
CA ASP A 35 -18.34 9.41 23.71
C ASP A 35 -17.54 10.44 24.55
N TYR A 36 -18.24 11.45 25.06
CA TYR A 36 -17.61 12.52 25.83
C TYR A 36 -16.89 12.00 27.09
N ASP A 37 -17.42 10.97 27.74
CA ASP A 37 -16.81 10.36 28.93
C ASP A 37 -15.59 9.51 28.53
N GLU A 38 -15.64 8.79 27.41
CA GLU A 38 -14.52 8.03 26.84
C GLU A 38 -13.35 8.92 26.39
N MET A 39 -13.64 10.11 25.88
CA MET A 39 -12.62 11.12 25.60
C MET A 39 -11.96 11.65 26.88
N LEU A 40 -12.72 11.80 27.97
CA LEU A 40 -12.20 12.24 29.27
C LEU A 40 -11.39 11.15 29.97
N ASP A 41 -11.74 9.87 29.74
CA ASP A 41 -11.04 8.71 30.30
C ASP A 41 -9.76 8.35 29.51
N GLN A 42 -9.63 8.83 28.27
CA GLN A 42 -8.40 8.69 27.47
C GLN A 42 -7.28 9.61 28.01
N GLY A 43 -6.56 9.10 29.01
CA GLY A 43 -5.33 9.73 29.48
C GLY A 43 -4.21 9.62 28.44
N TYR A 44 -3.59 10.76 28.09
CA TYR A 44 -2.32 10.74 27.38
C TYR A 44 -1.23 10.18 28.30
N SER A 45 -0.65 9.03 27.95
CA SER A 45 0.52 8.47 28.63
C SER A 45 1.80 8.93 27.90
N PRO A 46 2.59 9.86 28.47
CA PRO A 46 3.84 10.28 27.85
C PRO A 46 4.83 9.11 27.76
N PRO A 47 5.79 9.15 26.83
CA PRO A 47 6.85 8.15 26.75
C PRO A 47 7.61 8.03 28.09
N GLU A 48 7.79 6.81 28.60
CA GLU A 48 8.54 6.57 29.84
C GLU A 48 10.04 6.90 29.71
N LYS A 49 10.52 7.10 28.48
CA LYS A 49 11.93 7.38 28.16
C LYS A 49 12.00 8.44 27.08
N PRO A 50 13.02 9.30 27.12
CA PRO A 50 13.14 10.36 26.13
C PRO A 50 13.51 9.75 24.76
N LEU A 51 12.77 10.16 23.73
CA LEU A 51 12.91 9.65 22.38
C LEU A 51 14.14 10.25 21.71
N ALA A 52 14.84 9.44 20.89
CA ALA A 52 15.94 9.88 20.03
C ALA A 52 17.10 10.63 20.73
N VAL A 53 17.21 10.60 22.07
CA VAL A 53 18.28 11.31 22.81
C VAL A 53 19.68 10.85 22.41
N ASN A 54 19.81 9.58 22.05
CA ASN A 54 21.07 8.99 21.61
C ASN A 54 21.14 8.81 20.09
N GLN A 55 20.20 9.40 19.34
CA GLN A 55 20.19 9.32 17.87
C GLN A 55 20.74 10.62 17.27
N PRO A 56 21.51 10.53 16.17
CA PRO A 56 21.91 11.71 15.41
C PRO A 56 20.69 12.39 14.76
N GLY A 57 20.80 13.67 14.43
CA GLY A 57 19.73 14.43 13.76
C GLY A 57 18.89 15.30 14.71
N THR A 58 19.32 15.44 15.97
CA THR A 58 18.66 16.32 16.95
C THR A 58 19.17 17.75 16.87
N THR A 59 20.38 17.96 16.34
CA THR A 59 20.95 19.30 16.14
C THR A 59 20.80 19.80 14.70
N ALA A 60 20.74 21.13 14.52
CA ALA A 60 20.60 21.73 13.19
C ALA A 60 21.77 21.41 12.24
N ASN A 61 22.98 21.17 12.78
CA ASN A 61 24.13 20.77 11.96
C ASN A 61 24.01 19.31 11.51
N GLU A 62 23.58 18.41 12.39
CA GLU A 62 23.35 16.99 12.05
C GLU A 62 22.25 16.84 11.00
N GLN A 63 21.15 17.59 11.12
CA GLN A 63 20.07 17.55 10.13
C GLN A 63 20.53 18.02 8.74
N ARG A 64 21.47 18.98 8.67
CA ARG A 64 22.06 19.42 7.39
C ARG A 64 23.05 18.41 6.83
N ALA A 65 23.83 17.76 7.68
CA ALA A 65 24.77 16.73 7.27
C ALA A 65 24.05 15.45 6.82
N GLY A 66 22.93 15.12 7.47
CA GLY A 66 22.23 13.85 7.29
C GLY A 66 22.99 12.68 7.93
N GLU A 67 22.38 11.51 7.87
CA GLU A 67 23.02 10.25 8.28
C GLU A 67 23.91 9.70 7.18
N SER A 68 25.04 9.12 7.58
CA SER A 68 25.88 8.36 6.66
C SER A 68 25.21 7.05 6.22
N LEU A 69 25.70 6.48 5.11
CA LEU A 69 25.22 5.18 4.63
C LEU A 69 25.43 4.08 5.67
N ASP A 70 26.59 4.06 6.32
CA ASP A 70 26.92 3.05 7.34
C ASP A 70 25.97 3.10 8.54
N GLU A 71 25.59 4.31 8.99
CA GLU A 71 24.61 4.49 10.07
C GLU A 71 23.21 3.99 9.68
N ARG A 72 22.82 4.18 8.41
CA ARG A 72 21.54 3.67 7.90
C ARG A 72 21.54 2.15 7.81
N LEU A 73 22.63 1.56 7.33
CA LEU A 73 22.80 0.11 7.25
C LEU A 73 22.81 -0.54 8.64
N ALA A 74 23.42 0.11 9.64
CA ALA A 74 23.42 -0.40 11.01
C ALA A 74 22.02 -0.47 11.67
N LYS A 75 21.03 0.24 11.11
CA LYS A 75 19.63 0.24 11.57
C LYS A 75 18.76 -0.75 10.81
N GLU A 76 19.25 -1.29 9.70
CA GLU A 76 18.54 -2.27 8.89
C GLU A 76 18.33 -3.55 9.70
N GLN A 77 17.12 -4.11 9.62
CA GLN A 77 16.81 -5.43 10.16
C GLN A 77 16.70 -6.41 8.99
N PRO A 78 17.20 -7.64 9.10
CA PRO A 78 16.98 -8.65 8.09
C PRO A 78 15.50 -8.85 7.84
N ASP A 79 15.13 -9.15 6.60
CA ASP A 79 13.78 -9.55 6.27
C ASP A 79 13.39 -10.81 7.05
N VAL A 80 12.16 -10.84 7.53
CA VAL A 80 11.61 -12.01 8.21
C VAL A 80 11.13 -12.96 7.12
N GLU A 81 11.85 -14.06 6.92
CA GLU A 81 11.36 -15.16 6.08
C GLU A 81 10.05 -15.70 6.65
N ALA A 82 9.10 -16.00 5.77
CA ALA A 82 7.92 -16.74 6.15
C ALA A 82 8.35 -18.10 6.75
N PRO A 83 7.62 -18.63 7.75
CA PRO A 83 7.92 -19.95 8.28
C PRO A 83 7.92 -20.99 7.16
N ASP A 84 8.81 -21.98 7.27
CA ASP A 84 8.86 -23.11 6.34
C ASP A 84 7.45 -23.71 6.22
N GLY A 85 6.90 -23.70 4.99
CA GLY A 85 5.65 -24.40 4.69
C GLY A 85 5.81 -25.91 4.82
N ASP A 86 4.70 -26.65 4.79
CA ASP A 86 4.69 -28.11 4.77
C ASP A 86 5.19 -28.72 3.44
N GLY A 87 5.57 -27.85 2.49
CA GLY A 87 5.98 -28.22 1.14
C GLY A 87 4.81 -28.61 0.24
N ILE A 88 3.57 -28.36 0.66
CA ILE A 88 2.34 -28.73 -0.05
C ILE A 88 1.42 -27.49 -0.15
N GLY A 89 1.46 -26.82 -1.30
CA GLY A 89 0.53 -25.72 -1.60
C GLY A 89 0.95 -24.36 -1.03
N ASP A 90 0.04 -23.39 -1.16
CA ASP A 90 0.24 -21.96 -0.89
C ASP A 90 -0.11 -21.54 0.55
N GLN A 91 -0.62 -22.46 1.37
CA GLN A 91 -1.07 -22.22 2.74
C GLN A 91 -0.55 -23.29 3.70
N PRO A 92 0.20 -22.91 4.75
CA PRO A 92 0.57 -23.85 5.80
C PRO A 92 -0.67 -24.38 6.53
N ASP A 93 -0.70 -25.69 6.82
CA ASP A 93 -1.79 -26.41 7.52
C ASP A 93 -3.13 -26.54 6.76
N ALA A 94 -3.16 -26.20 5.47
CA ALA A 94 -4.32 -26.46 4.60
C ALA A 94 -4.28 -27.88 3.99
N GLU A 95 -5.40 -28.32 3.40
CA GLU A 95 -5.41 -29.50 2.50
C GLU A 95 -4.71 -29.09 1.18
N GLY A 96 -3.40 -28.88 1.23
CA GLY A 96 -2.62 -28.28 0.16
C GLY A 96 -2.82 -29.00 -1.16
N GLU A 97 -3.25 -28.25 -2.18
CA GLU A 97 -3.12 -28.71 -3.56
C GLU A 97 -1.62 -28.74 -3.90
N PRO A 98 -1.13 -29.78 -4.60
CA PRO A 98 0.26 -29.82 -5.05
C PRO A 98 0.59 -28.55 -5.84
N VAL A 99 1.76 -27.96 -5.57
CA VAL A 99 2.26 -26.81 -6.33
C VAL A 99 2.23 -27.17 -7.83
N ASP A 100 1.43 -26.42 -8.59
CA ASP A 100 1.31 -26.64 -10.02
C ASP A 100 2.63 -26.30 -10.70
N ARG A 101 3.08 -27.12 -11.64
CA ARG A 101 4.37 -26.93 -12.33
C ARG A 101 4.37 -25.70 -13.23
N GLN A 102 3.21 -25.09 -13.45
CA GLN A 102 3.07 -23.81 -14.16
C GLN A 102 3.28 -22.59 -13.24
N VAL A 103 3.57 -22.78 -11.95
CA VAL A 103 3.89 -21.71 -11.01
C VAL A 103 5.37 -21.84 -10.62
N GLY A 104 6.13 -20.79 -10.92
CA GLY A 104 7.55 -20.70 -10.55
C GLY A 104 7.75 -20.10 -9.17
N ASP A 105 8.75 -20.56 -8.43
CA ASP A 105 9.13 -20.00 -7.13
C ASP A 105 10.07 -18.79 -7.27
N GLU A 106 10.77 -18.67 -8.40
CA GLU A 106 11.66 -17.54 -8.68
C GLU A 106 10.91 -16.44 -9.44
N ARG A 107 10.88 -15.25 -8.87
CA ARG A 107 10.33 -14.05 -9.52
C ARG A 107 11.21 -13.65 -10.71
N ALA A 108 10.59 -13.29 -11.84
CA ALA A 108 11.30 -12.69 -12.97
C ALA A 108 11.80 -11.27 -12.65
N GLY A 109 12.87 -10.87 -13.35
CA GLY A 109 13.44 -9.53 -13.29
C GLY A 109 12.68 -8.50 -14.12
N ARG A 110 13.34 -7.38 -14.40
CA ARG A 110 12.84 -6.34 -15.30
C ARG A 110 12.75 -6.90 -16.72
N MET A 111 11.62 -6.68 -17.40
CA MET A 111 11.40 -7.12 -18.77
C MET A 111 11.67 -5.98 -19.74
N THR A 112 12.46 -6.26 -20.77
CA THR A 112 12.65 -5.33 -21.90
C THR A 112 12.09 -5.95 -23.16
N GLY A 113 11.36 -5.16 -23.95
CA GLY A 113 10.96 -5.60 -25.29
C GLY A 113 12.18 -5.95 -26.13
N SER A 114 12.03 -6.94 -27.01
CA SER A 114 13.06 -7.26 -28.00
C SER A 114 13.18 -6.09 -28.97
N ASP A 115 14.18 -5.23 -28.80
CA ASP A 115 14.43 -4.10 -29.70
C ASP A 115 15.00 -4.64 -31.02
N GLU A 116 14.11 -5.09 -31.91
CA GLU A 116 14.43 -5.33 -33.31
C GLU A 116 13.61 -4.37 -34.15
N GLY A 117 14.29 -3.31 -34.56
CA GLY A 117 13.76 -2.33 -35.48
C GLY A 117 13.12 -2.95 -36.71
N ASP A 118 12.13 -2.21 -37.17
CA ASP A 118 11.52 -2.25 -38.49
C ASP A 118 10.31 -3.19 -38.67
N ALA A 119 9.16 -2.52 -38.58
CA ALA A 119 8.03 -2.62 -39.48
C ALA A 119 7.39 -4.00 -39.72
N LEU A 120 6.12 -4.09 -39.32
CA LEU A 120 5.08 -4.83 -40.04
C LEU A 120 5.26 -6.36 -40.09
N ARG A 121 5.63 -6.97 -38.97
CA ARG A 121 5.21 -8.36 -38.74
C ARG A 121 4.30 -8.38 -37.54
N LEU A 122 3.00 -8.44 -37.82
CA LEU A 122 2.01 -9.09 -36.99
C LEU A 122 2.51 -10.52 -36.73
N ARG A 123 3.42 -10.69 -35.78
CA ARG A 123 3.47 -11.94 -35.03
C ARG A 123 2.43 -11.76 -33.94
N ASP A 124 1.55 -12.74 -33.78
CA ASP A 124 0.53 -12.70 -32.73
C ASP A 124 1.15 -12.83 -31.32
N ASP A 125 2.47 -12.99 -31.24
CA ASP A 125 3.24 -13.19 -30.01
C ASP A 125 4.20 -12.00 -29.76
N GLU A 126 4.02 -11.31 -28.64
CA GLU A 126 4.93 -10.30 -28.11
C GLU A 126 5.99 -10.98 -27.22
N VAL A 127 7.28 -10.71 -27.47
CA VAL A 127 8.39 -11.38 -26.77
C VAL A 127 9.23 -10.35 -25.99
N GLY A 128 9.29 -10.52 -24.68
CA GLY A 128 10.15 -9.77 -23.76
C GLY A 128 11.38 -10.57 -23.33
N ARG A 129 12.42 -9.86 -22.86
CA ARG A 129 13.64 -10.42 -22.29
C ARG A 129 13.81 -9.96 -20.86
N ASP A 130 14.00 -10.90 -19.95
CA ASP A 130 14.44 -10.63 -18.57
C ASP A 130 15.91 -10.15 -18.56
N VAL A 131 16.15 -8.99 -17.95
CA VAL A 131 17.49 -8.39 -17.80
C VAL A 131 17.93 -8.29 -16.34
N GLY A 132 17.25 -8.98 -15.43
CA GLY A 132 17.58 -9.11 -14.01
C GLY A 132 16.78 -8.18 -13.10
N ILE A 133 16.91 -8.41 -11.79
CA ILE A 133 16.23 -7.64 -10.74
C ILE A 133 16.80 -6.21 -10.69
N ASP A 134 15.95 -5.24 -10.98
CA ASP A 134 16.25 -3.82 -10.83
C ASP A 134 15.63 -3.35 -9.51
N GLY A 135 16.43 -3.32 -8.43
CA GLY A 135 16.05 -3.24 -7.02
C GLY A 135 15.07 -2.13 -6.61
N GLY A 136 13.82 -2.24 -7.04
CA GLY A 136 12.71 -1.29 -6.81
C GLY A 136 12.19 -0.55 -8.05
N ALA A 137 12.77 -0.76 -9.24
CA ALA A 137 12.32 -0.11 -10.47
C ALA A 137 11.42 -0.99 -11.36
N ALA A 138 11.23 -2.26 -10.99
CA ALA A 138 10.30 -3.15 -11.68
C ALA A 138 8.84 -2.77 -11.38
N SER A 139 7.98 -2.83 -12.40
CA SER A 139 6.55 -2.54 -12.22
C SER A 139 5.85 -3.60 -11.37
N ALA A 140 4.62 -3.32 -10.93
CA ALA A 140 3.80 -4.30 -10.20
C ALA A 140 3.49 -5.53 -11.07
N GLU A 141 3.32 -5.32 -12.39
CA GLU A 141 3.08 -6.38 -13.36
C GLU A 141 4.33 -7.26 -13.53
N GLU A 142 5.52 -6.65 -13.66
CA GLU A 142 6.78 -7.40 -13.69
C GLU A 142 7.02 -8.17 -12.38
N ALA A 143 6.55 -7.61 -11.26
CA ALA A 143 6.62 -8.26 -9.96
C ALA A 143 5.71 -9.48 -9.80
N ALA A 144 4.67 -9.59 -10.60
CA ALA A 144 3.76 -10.72 -10.59
C ALA A 144 4.27 -11.90 -11.45
N VAL A 145 5.25 -11.68 -12.34
CA VAL A 145 5.76 -12.72 -13.25
C VAL A 145 6.79 -13.61 -12.55
N HIS A 146 6.64 -14.92 -12.71
CA HIS A 146 7.54 -15.94 -12.15
C HIS A 146 8.12 -16.82 -13.26
N ILE A 147 9.34 -17.32 -13.04
CA ILE A 147 10.07 -18.17 -13.98
C ILE A 147 9.64 -19.61 -13.78
N VAL A 148 9.10 -20.22 -14.83
CA VAL A 148 8.75 -21.64 -14.85
C VAL A 148 9.83 -22.42 -15.58
N ASP A 149 10.50 -23.33 -14.88
CA ASP A 149 11.45 -24.26 -15.48
C ASP A 149 10.70 -25.37 -16.22
N ASP A 150 10.60 -25.25 -17.55
CA ASP A 150 10.10 -26.35 -18.39
C ASP A 150 11.26 -27.26 -18.82
N PRO A 151 11.38 -28.49 -18.27
CA PRO A 151 12.43 -29.42 -18.66
C PRO A 151 12.33 -29.86 -20.13
N ASP A 152 11.16 -29.73 -20.77
CA ASP A 152 10.94 -30.10 -22.17
C ASP A 152 11.24 -28.96 -23.16
N LEU A 153 11.35 -27.70 -22.72
CA LEU A 153 11.82 -26.56 -23.56
C LEU A 153 13.35 -26.50 -23.73
N SER A 154 14.09 -27.30 -22.94
CA SER A 154 15.55 -27.33 -22.94
C SER A 154 16.19 -28.28 -23.99
N ARG A 155 15.41 -28.83 -24.92
CA ARG A 155 15.85 -29.79 -25.97
C ARG A 155 16.05 -29.19 -27.35
#